data_AF-A0A978T356-F1
#
_entry.id   AF-A0A978T356-F1
#
_cell.length_a   1.000
_cell.length_b   1.000
_cell.length_c   1.000
_cell.angle_alpha   90.00
_cell.angle_beta   90.00
_cell.angle_gamma   90.00
#
_symmetry.space_group_name_H-M   'P 1'
#
loop_
_entity.id
_entity.type
_entity.pdbx_description
1 polymer ?
#
loop_
_entity_poly.entity_id
_entity_poly.type
_entity_poly.pdbx_seq_one_letter_code
_entity_poly.pdbx_strand_id
1 'polypeptide(L)'
;MTLEQFSLLIHPILAVAGVFPLLGIVSYFAWETRQRRLQIRKRGDSYIPSIVARNHVNLGKYLASGVVFVTLAGLAQPIITKNIIKNSLWQTNIFLFIFLILMFIFTIASQIFLLKARGRIWRGVFATLAGMGVIILGSQEGVFRRTNQWYISHYYYGVAVCLLMIFSVAIIEEIYQDKSLRWRNLHVILNCIALLLFLGQVITGSRDLFEIGLWTPPPATIL
;
A
#
# COMPACT_ATOMS: atom_id res chain seq x y z
N MET A 1 21.02 -1.77 19.85
CA MET A 1 19.77 -2.13 19.16
C MET A 1 19.93 -3.52 18.57
N THR A 2 19.03 -4.46 18.86
CA THR A 2 19.08 -5.82 18.30
C THR A 2 18.58 -5.84 16.85
N LEU A 3 18.88 -6.91 16.10
CA LEU A 3 18.36 -7.10 14.74
C LEU A 3 16.82 -7.13 14.71
N GLU A 4 16.19 -7.73 15.71
CA GLU A 4 14.75 -7.75 15.86
C GLU A 4 14.19 -6.33 16.06
N GLN A 5 14.79 -5.53 16.94
CA GLN A 5 14.40 -4.14 17.15
C GLN A 5 14.57 -3.29 15.88
N PHE A 6 15.66 -3.47 15.15
CA PHE A 6 15.88 -2.79 13.88
C PHE A 6 14.84 -3.18 12.83
N SER A 7 14.44 -4.45 12.79
CA SER A 7 13.46 -4.95 11.80
C SER A 7 12.11 -4.25 11.89
N LEU A 8 11.72 -3.76 13.07
CA LEU A 8 10.50 -2.95 13.27
C LEU A 8 10.54 -1.63 12.49
N LEU A 9 11.74 -1.10 12.26
CA LEU A 9 11.97 0.18 11.59
C LEU A 9 12.09 0.06 10.05
N ILE A 10 12.18 -1.15 9.51
CA ILE A 10 12.32 -1.34 8.06
C ILE A 10 11.11 -0.76 7.32
N HIS A 11 9.89 -1.13 7.71
CA HIS A 11 8.69 -0.65 7.02
C HIS A 11 8.49 0.89 7.12
N PRO A 12 8.67 1.58 8.28
CA PRO A 12 8.53 3.02 8.31
C PRO A 12 9.65 3.73 7.56
N ILE A 13 10.89 3.22 7.55
CA ILE A 13 11.98 3.77 6.74
C ILE A 13 11.60 3.72 5.25
N LEU A 14 11.10 2.58 4.77
CA LEU A 14 10.65 2.44 3.39
C LEU A 14 9.46 3.36 3.06
N ALA A 15 8.52 3.53 4.00
CA ALA A 15 7.40 4.44 3.84
C ALA A 15 7.85 5.90 3.72
N VAL A 16 8.75 6.35 4.61
CA VAL A 16 9.25 7.73 4.64
C VAL A 16 10.15 8.04 3.46
N ALA A 17 11.07 7.14 3.10
CA ALA A 17 12.02 7.36 2.01
C ALA A 17 11.39 7.18 0.62
N GLY A 18 10.40 6.29 0.50
CA GLY A 18 9.80 5.92 -0.79
C GLY A 18 8.37 6.40 -0.98
N VAL A 19 7.45 5.95 -0.12
CA VAL A 19 6.01 6.10 -0.32
C VAL A 19 5.54 7.55 -0.16
N PHE A 20 5.92 8.23 0.93
CA PHE A 20 5.45 9.59 1.19
C PHE A 20 5.94 10.63 0.17
N PRO A 21 7.21 10.62 -0.29
CA PRO A 21 7.64 11.48 -1.38
C PRO A 21 6.85 11.23 -2.67
N LEU A 22 6.65 9.96 -3.03
CA LEU A 22 5.86 9.59 -4.21
C LEU A 22 4.40 10.04 -4.08
N LEU A 23 3.79 9.93 -2.89
CA LEU A 23 2.43 10.40 -2.62
C LEU A 23 2.30 11.91 -2.90
N GLY A 24 3.26 12.71 -2.44
CA GLY A 24 3.31 14.14 -2.70
C GLY A 24 3.41 14.45 -4.20
N ILE A 25 4.34 13.79 -4.90
CA ILE A 25 4.56 13.98 -6.34
C ILE A 25 3.32 13.57 -7.16
N VAL A 26 2.71 12.43 -6.86
CA VAL A 26 1.51 11.95 -7.57
C VAL A 26 0.32 12.89 -7.33
N SER A 27 0.17 13.41 -6.10
CA SER A 27 -0.87 14.39 -5.76
C SER A 27 -0.68 15.71 -6.50
N TYR A 28 0.57 16.18 -6.62
CA TYR A 28 0.91 17.36 -7.43
C TYR A 28 0.51 17.16 -8.90
N PHE A 29 0.90 16.04 -9.53
CA PHE A 29 0.51 15.78 -10.91
C PHE A 29 -1.00 15.55 -11.11
N ALA A 30 -1.70 15.04 -10.08
CA ALA A 30 -3.16 14.94 -10.10
C ALA A 30 -3.80 16.33 -10.16
N TRP A 31 -3.29 17.27 -9.35
CA TRP A 31 -3.72 18.66 -9.35
C TRP A 31 -3.45 19.34 -10.69
N GLU A 32 -2.23 19.25 -11.21
CA GLU A 32 -1.85 19.80 -12.52
C GLU A 32 -2.73 19.24 -13.65
N THR A 33 -2.99 17.94 -13.63
CA THR A 33 -3.89 17.30 -14.61
C THR A 33 -5.30 17.88 -14.56
N ARG A 34 -5.82 18.18 -13.36
CA ARG A 34 -7.12 18.84 -13.18
C ARG A 34 -7.08 20.28 -13.67
N GLN A 35 -6.06 21.05 -13.28
CA GLN A 35 -5.93 22.46 -13.68
C GLN A 35 -5.83 22.61 -15.19
N ARG A 36 -5.06 21.75 -15.86
CA ARG A 36 -4.98 21.71 -17.32
C ARG A 36 -6.35 21.53 -17.96
N ARG A 37 -7.16 20.57 -17.48
CA ARG A 37 -8.51 20.32 -18.02
C ARG A 37 -9.43 21.52 -17.85
N LEU A 38 -9.33 22.23 -16.72
CA LEU A 38 -10.12 23.43 -16.47
C LEU A 38 -9.69 24.61 -17.36
N GLN A 39 -8.38 24.78 -17.61
CA GLN A 39 -7.86 25.81 -18.50
C GLN A 39 -8.33 25.58 -19.94
N ILE A 40 -8.18 24.36 -20.47
CA ILE A 40 -8.64 24.00 -21.81
C ILE A 40 -10.14 24.25 -21.96
N ARG A 41 -10.95 23.89 -20.95
CA ARG A 41 -12.40 24.13 -20.98
C ARG A 41 -12.76 25.62 -21.02
N LYS A 42 -11.95 26.48 -20.39
CA LYS A 42 -12.22 27.92 -20.32
C LYS A 42 -11.69 28.71 -21.52
N ARG A 43 -10.53 28.32 -22.06
CA ARG A 43 -9.75 29.14 -23.02
C ARG A 43 -9.42 28.43 -24.34
N GLY A 44 -9.67 27.13 -24.44
CA GLY A 44 -9.29 26.30 -25.60
C GLY A 44 -7.84 25.80 -25.54
N ASP A 45 -6.98 26.42 -24.73
CA ASP A 45 -5.58 26.06 -24.54
C ASP A 45 -5.20 25.96 -23.04
N SER A 46 -3.94 25.65 -22.77
CA SER A 46 -3.42 25.58 -21.40
C SER A 46 -1.89 25.64 -21.39
N TYR A 47 -1.34 26.45 -20.49
CA TYR A 47 0.11 26.56 -20.25
C TYR A 47 0.70 25.29 -19.62
N ILE A 48 -0.11 24.51 -18.91
CA ILE A 48 0.31 23.23 -18.33
C ILE A 48 0.53 22.22 -19.47
N PRO A 49 1.70 21.57 -19.58
CA PRO A 49 2.00 20.59 -20.64
C PRO A 49 1.02 19.41 -20.69
N SER A 50 0.82 18.81 -21.87
CA SER A 50 -0.05 17.63 -22.03
C SER A 50 0.51 16.35 -21.38
N ILE A 51 1.83 16.29 -21.14
CA ILE A 51 2.51 15.12 -20.56
C ILE A 51 2.15 14.88 -19.08
N VAL A 52 1.66 15.89 -18.35
CA VAL A 52 1.39 15.81 -16.90
C VAL A 52 0.45 14.65 -16.53
N ALA A 53 -0.54 14.36 -17.36
CA ALA A 53 -1.47 13.25 -17.12
C ALA A 53 -0.80 11.88 -17.26
N ARG A 54 0.16 11.75 -18.17
CA ARG A 54 0.96 10.52 -18.34
C ARG A 54 1.91 10.35 -17.17
N ASN A 55 2.54 11.43 -16.72
CA ASN A 55 3.41 11.43 -15.54
C ASN A 55 2.64 11.01 -14.28
N HIS A 56 1.43 11.56 -14.07
CA HIS A 56 0.55 11.16 -12.97
C HIS A 56 0.31 9.64 -12.96
N VAL A 57 -0.07 9.05 -14.10
CA VAL A 57 -0.37 7.61 -14.16
C VAL A 57 0.88 6.75 -13.96
N ASN A 58 2.00 7.12 -14.59
CA ASN A 58 3.25 6.36 -14.44
C ASN A 58 3.73 6.36 -12.99
N LEU A 59 3.76 7.53 -12.35
CA LEU A 59 4.13 7.68 -10.96
C LEU A 59 3.10 7.06 -10.01
N GLY A 60 1.81 7.10 -10.36
CA GLY A 60 0.74 6.43 -9.63
C GLY A 60 0.94 4.91 -9.58
N LYS A 61 1.43 4.28 -10.65
CA LYS A 61 1.79 2.85 -10.65
C LYS A 61 2.96 2.56 -9.71
N TYR A 62 3.97 3.43 -9.67
CA TYR A 62 5.08 3.30 -8.73
C TYR A 62 4.63 3.48 -7.27
N LEU A 63 3.78 4.48 -7.00
CA LEU A 63 3.18 4.68 -5.68
C LEU A 63 2.39 3.43 -5.25
N ALA A 64 1.49 2.95 -6.09
CA ALA A 64 0.67 1.78 -5.79
C ALA A 64 1.53 0.54 -5.50
N SER A 65 2.56 0.32 -6.32
CA SER A 65 3.50 -0.80 -6.11
C SER A 65 4.29 -0.63 -4.81
N GLY A 66 4.82 0.57 -4.54
CA GLY A 66 5.54 0.88 -3.32
C GLY A 66 4.69 0.63 -2.07
N VAL A 67 3.42 1.01 -2.09
CA VAL A 67 2.47 0.77 -0.99
C VAL A 67 2.26 -0.72 -0.75
N VAL A 68 2.07 -1.52 -1.82
CA VAL A 68 1.92 -2.98 -1.69
C VAL A 68 3.18 -3.58 -1.08
N PHE A 69 4.37 -3.23 -1.57
CA PHE A 69 5.62 -3.78 -1.05
C PHE A 69 5.92 -3.34 0.39
N VAL A 70 5.66 -2.08 0.75
CA VAL A 70 5.81 -1.61 2.14
C VAL A 70 4.80 -2.29 3.06
N THR A 71 3.58 -2.52 2.59
CA THR A 71 2.57 -3.28 3.35
C THR A 71 3.06 -4.71 3.59
N LEU A 72 3.57 -5.40 2.56
CA LEU A 72 4.13 -6.74 2.71
C LEU A 72 5.33 -6.76 3.66
N ALA A 73 6.22 -5.77 3.61
CA ALA A 73 7.33 -5.65 4.56
C ALA A 73 6.83 -5.46 6.00
N GLY A 74 5.82 -4.62 6.20
CA GLY A 74 5.18 -4.40 7.50
C GLY A 74 4.47 -5.64 8.05
N LEU A 75 3.91 -6.49 7.18
CA LEU A 75 3.32 -7.78 7.57
C LEU A 75 4.37 -8.87 7.80
N ALA A 76 5.45 -8.86 7.03
CA ALA A 76 6.51 -9.86 7.13
C ALA A 76 7.19 -9.85 8.50
N GLN A 77 7.45 -8.68 9.08
CA GLN A 77 8.12 -8.56 10.37
C GLN A 77 7.39 -9.32 11.50
N PRO A 78 6.11 -9.07 11.81
CA PRO A 78 5.41 -9.78 12.87
C PRO A 78 5.16 -11.25 12.53
N ILE A 79 4.93 -11.60 11.25
CA ILE A 79 4.76 -12.99 10.84
C ILE A 79 6.06 -13.78 11.07
N ILE A 80 7.21 -13.23 10.68
CA ILE A 80 8.51 -13.90 10.84
C ILE A 80 8.87 -13.99 12.32
N THR A 81 8.82 -12.88 13.05
CA THR A 81 9.30 -12.84 14.44
C THR A 81 8.35 -13.53 15.41
N LYS A 82 7.05 -13.22 15.35
CA LYS A 82 6.06 -13.67 16.35
C LYS A 82 5.37 -14.97 15.98
N ASN A 83 5.30 -15.32 14.70
CA ASN A 83 4.66 -16.56 14.26
C ASN A 83 5.73 -17.63 13.93
N ILE A 84 6.56 -17.39 12.92
CA ILE A 84 7.52 -18.38 12.42
C ILE A 84 8.60 -18.70 13.46
N ILE A 85 9.35 -17.70 13.94
CA ILE A 85 10.49 -17.89 14.86
C ILE A 85 10.00 -18.30 16.24
N LYS A 86 9.14 -17.48 16.86
CA LYS A 86 8.67 -17.72 18.24
C LYS A 86 7.96 -19.08 18.41
N ASN A 87 7.16 -19.52 17.42
CA ASN A 87 6.44 -20.79 17.50
C ASN A 87 7.17 -21.95 16.79
N SER A 88 8.38 -21.71 16.25
CA SER A 88 9.17 -22.68 15.48
C SER A 88 8.34 -23.42 14.43
N LEU A 89 7.57 -22.67 13.61
CA LEU A 89 6.58 -23.25 12.69
C LEU A 89 7.16 -24.27 11.72
N TRP A 90 8.45 -24.17 11.37
CA TRP A 90 9.12 -25.15 10.51
C TRP A 90 9.19 -26.56 11.12
N GLN A 91 9.07 -26.70 12.45
CA GLN A 91 8.99 -27.98 13.16
C GLN A 91 7.56 -28.32 13.57
N THR A 92 6.80 -27.32 14.05
CA THR A 92 5.49 -27.55 14.67
C THR A 92 4.35 -27.62 13.66
N ASN A 93 4.44 -26.88 12.55
CA ASN A 93 3.43 -26.86 11.50
C ASN A 93 4.04 -26.47 10.14
N ILE A 94 4.71 -27.44 9.51
CA ILE A 94 5.43 -27.24 8.25
C ILE A 94 4.50 -26.77 7.11
N PHE A 95 3.23 -27.21 7.12
CA PHE A 95 2.24 -26.78 6.12
C PHE A 95 2.00 -25.27 6.21
N LEU A 96 1.72 -24.75 7.41
CA LEU A 96 1.51 -23.32 7.60
C LEU A 96 2.77 -22.52 7.25
N PHE A 97 3.95 -23.01 7.63
CA PHE A 97 5.22 -22.38 7.28
C PHE A 97 5.39 -22.22 5.77
N ILE A 98 5.19 -23.30 5.00
CA ILE A 98 5.28 -23.27 3.53
C ILE A 98 4.17 -22.37 2.93
N PHE A 99 2.94 -22.49 3.43
CA PHE A 99 1.81 -21.70 2.98
C PHE A 99 2.08 -20.20 3.08
N LEU A 100 2.62 -19.73 4.21
CA LEU A 100 2.93 -18.31 4.42
C LEU A 100 3.94 -17.79 3.40
N ILE A 101 5.02 -18.54 3.15
CA ILE A 101 6.05 -18.18 2.16
C ILE A 101 5.42 -18.10 0.77
N LEU A 102 4.64 -19.11 0.39
CA LEU A 102 3.95 -19.14 -0.91
C LEU A 102 2.96 -17.99 -1.04
N MET A 103 2.26 -17.60 0.03
CA MET A 103 1.33 -16.47 0.00
C MET A 103 2.04 -15.13 -0.24
N PHE A 104 3.23 -14.91 0.32
CA PHE A 104 4.04 -13.73 -0.01
C PHE A 104 4.42 -13.72 -1.49
N ILE A 105 4.96 -14.82 -2.00
CA ILE A 105 5.36 -14.95 -3.41
C ILE A 105 4.16 -14.75 -4.34
N PHE A 106 3.04 -15.39 -4.02
CA PHE A 106 1.79 -15.29 -4.77
C PHE A 106 1.25 -13.86 -4.84
N THR A 107 1.29 -13.14 -3.72
CA THR A 107 0.81 -11.75 -3.64
C THR A 107 1.68 -10.84 -4.51
N ILE A 108 3.01 -10.99 -4.43
CA ILE A 108 3.97 -10.23 -5.25
C ILE A 108 3.78 -10.54 -6.74
N ALA A 109 3.69 -11.82 -7.11
CA ALA A 109 3.48 -12.24 -8.49
C ALA A 109 2.16 -11.68 -9.06
N SER A 110 1.08 -11.75 -8.28
CA SER A 110 -0.23 -11.19 -8.66
C SER A 110 -0.14 -9.68 -8.89
N GLN A 111 0.55 -8.95 -8.02
CA GLN A 111 0.78 -7.52 -8.19
C GLN A 111 1.59 -7.20 -9.46
N ILE A 112 2.64 -7.97 -9.75
CA ILE A 112 3.45 -7.79 -10.96
C ILE A 112 2.62 -8.06 -12.22
N PHE A 113 1.80 -9.10 -12.21
CA PHE A 113 0.92 -9.40 -13.34
C PHE A 113 -0.19 -8.36 -13.51
N LEU A 114 -0.74 -7.81 -12.43
CA LEU A 114 -1.68 -6.69 -12.49
C LEU A 114 -1.08 -5.49 -13.24
N LEU A 115 0.18 -5.14 -12.99
CA LEU A 115 0.86 -4.03 -13.66
C LEU A 115 1.07 -4.26 -15.17
N LYS A 116 1.13 -5.53 -15.60
CA LYS A 116 1.34 -5.94 -16.99
C LYS A 116 0.03 -6.23 -17.73
N ALA A 117 -1.05 -6.53 -17.02
CA ALA A 117 -2.31 -6.94 -17.59
C ALA A 117 -2.98 -5.82 -18.39
N ARG A 118 -3.47 -6.15 -19.58
CA ARG A 118 -4.23 -5.25 -20.46
C ARG A 118 -5.72 -5.58 -20.48
N GLY A 119 -6.05 -6.87 -20.59
CA GLY A 119 -7.43 -7.35 -20.61
C GLY A 119 -8.19 -7.04 -19.32
N ARG A 120 -9.44 -6.59 -19.43
CA ARG A 120 -10.31 -6.23 -18.30
C ARG A 120 -10.46 -7.37 -17.28
N ILE A 121 -10.70 -8.58 -17.76
CA ILE A 121 -10.85 -9.77 -16.89
C ILE A 121 -9.56 -10.01 -16.11
N TRP A 122 -8.41 -10.04 -16.78
CA TRP A 122 -7.12 -10.29 -16.13
C TRP A 122 -6.73 -9.22 -15.10
N ARG A 123 -7.02 -7.94 -15.37
CA ARG A 123 -6.82 -6.88 -14.37
C ARG A 123 -7.69 -7.10 -13.14
N GLY A 124 -8.96 -7.46 -13.32
CA GLY A 124 -9.85 -7.81 -12.20
C GLY A 124 -9.37 -9.03 -11.40
N VAL A 125 -8.95 -10.09 -12.10
CA VAL A 125 -8.42 -11.31 -11.48
C VAL A 125 -7.16 -11.00 -10.66
N PHE A 126 -6.14 -10.41 -11.26
CA PHE A 126 -4.87 -10.14 -10.55
C PHE A 126 -5.04 -9.12 -9.43
N ALA A 127 -5.92 -8.13 -9.57
CA ALA A 127 -6.26 -7.23 -8.48
C ALA A 127 -6.92 -7.95 -7.30
N THR A 128 -7.86 -8.84 -7.59
CA THR A 128 -8.54 -9.65 -6.56
C THR A 128 -7.54 -10.57 -5.86
N LEU A 129 -6.69 -11.28 -6.61
CA LEU A 129 -5.69 -12.19 -6.05
C LEU A 129 -4.64 -11.46 -5.20
N ALA A 130 -4.14 -10.31 -5.67
CA ALA A 130 -3.22 -9.48 -4.90
C ALA A 130 -3.88 -8.97 -3.61
N GLY A 131 -5.12 -8.48 -3.69
CA GLY A 131 -5.87 -8.02 -2.52
C GLY A 131 -6.15 -9.13 -1.51
N MET A 132 -6.56 -10.32 -1.98
CA MET A 132 -6.75 -11.50 -1.14
C MET A 132 -5.45 -11.88 -0.42
N GLY A 133 -4.32 -11.87 -1.14
CA GLY A 133 -3.01 -12.15 -0.56
C GLY A 133 -2.67 -11.22 0.61
N VAL A 134 -2.89 -9.92 0.44
CA VAL A 134 -2.70 -8.91 1.51
C VAL A 134 -3.62 -9.18 2.70
N ILE A 135 -4.90 -9.49 2.47
CA ILE A 135 -5.86 -9.77 3.55
C ILE A 135 -5.50 -11.06 4.31
N ILE A 136 -5.16 -12.13 3.59
CA ILE A 136 -4.81 -13.42 4.19
C ILE A 136 -3.55 -13.28 5.04
N LEU A 137 -2.50 -12.64 4.52
CA LEU A 137 -1.27 -12.39 5.28
C LEU A 137 -1.53 -11.45 6.46
N GLY A 138 -2.33 -10.39 6.26
CA GLY A 138 -2.68 -9.47 7.33
C GLY A 138 -3.51 -10.09 8.45
N SER A 139 -4.21 -11.18 8.16
CA SER A 139 -5.06 -11.92 9.11
C SER A 139 -4.32 -12.97 9.92
N GLN A 140 -3.03 -13.19 9.67
CA GLN A 140 -2.23 -14.17 10.41
C GLN A 140 -2.06 -13.81 11.89
N GLU A 141 -1.87 -14.81 12.72
CA GLU A 141 -1.51 -14.59 14.13
C GLU A 141 -0.16 -13.85 14.24
N GLY A 142 -0.03 -13.05 15.30
CA GLY A 142 1.15 -12.20 15.54
C GLY A 142 1.07 -10.81 14.89
N VAL A 143 0.24 -10.60 13.87
CA VAL A 143 0.04 -9.27 13.26
C VAL A 143 -0.72 -8.37 14.23
N PHE A 144 -0.13 -7.22 14.56
CA PHE A 144 -0.76 -6.24 15.46
C PHE A 144 -1.83 -5.44 14.72
N ARG A 145 -3.10 -5.81 14.90
CA ARG A 145 -4.24 -5.23 14.17
C ARG A 145 -5.01 -4.16 14.93
N ARG A 146 -4.94 -4.12 16.26
CA ARG A 146 -5.77 -3.25 17.13
C ARG A 146 -7.27 -3.32 16.77
N THR A 147 -7.81 -4.53 16.68
CA THR A 147 -9.19 -4.78 16.20
C THR A 147 -10.29 -4.14 17.06
N ASN A 148 -10.08 -4.03 18.37
CA ASN A 148 -10.99 -3.34 19.28
C ASN A 148 -11.10 -1.82 19.03
N GLN A 149 -10.13 -1.22 18.34
CA GLN A 149 -10.13 0.18 17.95
C GLN A 149 -9.82 0.31 16.46
N TRP A 150 -10.47 -0.52 15.64
CA TRP A 150 -10.22 -0.63 14.21
C TRP A 150 -10.30 0.72 13.46
N TYR A 151 -11.15 1.64 13.92
CA TYR A 151 -11.37 2.97 13.35
C TYR A 151 -10.19 3.94 13.57
N ILE A 152 -9.21 3.59 14.40
CA ILE A 152 -7.94 4.33 14.58
C ILE A 152 -6.74 3.39 14.44
N SER A 153 -6.89 2.26 13.76
CA SER A 153 -5.83 1.26 13.63
C SER A 153 -4.95 1.54 12.41
N HIS A 154 -3.62 1.53 12.62
CA HIS A 154 -2.66 1.64 11.53
C HIS A 154 -2.77 0.47 10.55
N TYR A 155 -3.01 -0.75 11.05
CA TYR A 155 -3.19 -1.95 10.23
C TYR A 155 -4.38 -1.81 9.26
N TYR A 156 -5.57 -1.47 9.78
CA TYR A 156 -6.77 -1.40 8.92
C TYR A 156 -6.67 -0.25 7.91
N TYR A 157 -6.08 0.89 8.30
CA TYR A 157 -5.81 1.99 7.37
C TYR A 157 -4.84 1.56 6.28
N GLY A 158 -3.74 0.90 6.63
CA GLY A 158 -2.75 0.42 5.68
C GLY A 158 -3.30 -0.62 4.71
N VAL A 159 -4.07 -1.60 5.20
CA VAL A 159 -4.74 -2.58 4.33
C VAL A 159 -5.74 -1.88 3.40
N ALA A 160 -6.57 -0.96 3.91
CA ALA A 160 -7.53 -0.23 3.08
C ALA A 160 -6.84 0.59 1.98
N VAL A 161 -5.78 1.32 2.31
CA VAL A 161 -4.98 2.08 1.34
C VAL A 161 -4.35 1.15 0.31
N CYS A 162 -3.77 0.03 0.74
CA CYS A 162 -3.19 -0.97 -0.15
C CYS A 162 -4.23 -1.52 -1.16
N LEU A 163 -5.42 -1.88 -0.69
CA LEU A 163 -6.52 -2.33 -1.56
C LEU A 163 -7.00 -1.24 -2.52
N LEU A 164 -7.08 0.01 -2.06
CA LEU A 164 -7.42 1.16 -2.91
C LEU A 164 -6.35 1.40 -3.98
N MET A 165 -5.06 1.22 -3.67
CA MET A 165 -3.97 1.33 -4.63
C MET A 165 -4.00 0.23 -5.69
N ILE A 166 -4.23 -1.02 -5.28
CA ILE A 166 -4.44 -2.16 -6.19
C ILE A 166 -5.61 -1.88 -7.12
N PHE A 167 -6.75 -1.45 -6.55
CA PHE A 167 -7.93 -1.09 -7.33
C PHE A 167 -7.66 0.08 -8.30
N SER A 168 -6.95 1.11 -7.84
CA SER A 168 -6.59 2.28 -8.65
C SER A 168 -5.81 1.89 -9.91
N VAL A 169 -4.87 0.94 -9.80
CA VAL A 169 -4.16 0.37 -10.95
C VAL A 169 -5.08 -0.46 -11.83
N ALA A 170 -5.95 -1.27 -11.21
CA ALA A 170 -6.84 -2.18 -11.92
C ALA A 170 -7.82 -1.47 -12.85
N ILE A 171 -8.21 -0.23 -12.55
CA ILE A 171 -9.22 0.53 -13.33
C ILE A 171 -8.64 1.52 -14.34
N ILE A 172 -7.31 1.58 -14.52
CA ILE A 172 -6.67 2.61 -15.35
C ILE A 172 -7.27 2.65 -16.77
N GLU A 173 -7.40 1.50 -17.43
CA GLU A 173 -7.92 1.45 -18.81
C GLU A 173 -9.40 1.88 -18.87
N GLU A 174 -10.23 1.56 -17.86
CA GLU A 174 -11.62 2.02 -17.79
C GLU A 174 -11.72 3.55 -17.69
N ILE A 175 -10.79 4.21 -16.98
CA ILE A 175 -10.75 5.68 -16.89
C ILE A 175 -10.55 6.32 -18.27
N TYR A 176 -9.79 5.66 -19.16
CA TYR A 176 -9.51 6.15 -20.50
C TYR A 176 -10.60 5.79 -21.51
N GLN A 177 -11.19 4.60 -21.40
CA GLN A 177 -12.22 4.12 -22.32
C GLN A 177 -13.60 4.73 -22.01
N ASP A 178 -13.85 5.15 -20.78
CA ASP A 178 -15.14 5.67 -20.34
C ASP A 178 -15.37 7.14 -20.75
N LYS A 179 -16.24 7.33 -21.74
CA LYS A 179 -16.69 8.65 -22.19
C LYS A 179 -17.64 9.35 -21.20
N SER A 180 -18.28 8.60 -20.30
CA SER A 180 -19.23 9.16 -19.31
C SER A 180 -18.55 9.74 -18.07
N LEU A 181 -17.22 9.62 -17.95
CA LEU A 181 -16.39 10.11 -16.85
C LEU A 181 -16.70 9.47 -15.47
N ARG A 182 -17.52 8.43 -15.42
CA ARG A 182 -17.89 7.72 -14.18
C ARG A 182 -16.67 7.12 -13.50
N TRP A 183 -15.84 6.39 -14.25
CA TRP A 183 -14.62 5.76 -13.70
C TRP A 183 -13.59 6.78 -13.23
N ARG A 184 -13.51 7.92 -13.93
CA ARG A 184 -12.66 9.03 -13.52
C ARG A 184 -13.13 9.65 -12.20
N ASN A 185 -14.43 9.90 -12.06
CA ASN A 185 -14.98 10.47 -10.83
C ASN A 185 -14.82 9.49 -9.66
N LEU A 186 -15.09 8.20 -9.89
CA LEU A 186 -14.84 7.16 -8.90
C LEU A 186 -13.38 7.14 -8.45
N HIS A 187 -12.44 7.14 -9.40
CA HIS A 187 -11.01 7.21 -9.10
C HIS A 187 -10.66 8.43 -8.25
N VAL A 188 -11.16 9.62 -8.60
CA VAL A 188 -10.90 10.85 -7.83
C VAL A 188 -11.42 10.72 -6.40
N ILE A 189 -12.66 10.29 -6.22
CA ILE A 189 -13.28 10.13 -4.89
C ILE A 189 -12.47 9.15 -4.03
N LEU A 190 -12.19 7.96 -4.58
CA LEU A 190 -11.46 6.92 -3.87
C LEU A 190 -10.02 7.33 -3.54
N ASN A 191 -9.33 8.06 -4.41
CA ASN A 191 -7.98 8.55 -4.12
C ASN A 191 -7.97 9.72 -3.14
N CYS A 192 -9.03 10.54 -3.07
CA CYS A 192 -9.20 11.50 -1.98
C CYS A 192 -9.37 10.77 -0.63
N ILE A 193 -10.16 9.69 -0.58
CA ILE A 193 -10.26 8.85 0.62
C ILE A 193 -8.90 8.22 0.96
N ALA A 194 -8.19 7.67 -0.03
CA ALA A 194 -6.85 7.11 0.18
C ALA A 194 -5.87 8.14 0.74
N LEU A 195 -5.88 9.38 0.24
CA LEU A 195 -5.04 10.47 0.73
C LEU A 195 -5.33 10.79 2.21
N LEU A 196 -6.61 10.83 2.61
CA LEU A 196 -6.98 11.03 4.02
C LEU A 196 -6.51 9.86 4.90
N LEU A 197 -6.62 8.62 4.41
CA LEU A 197 -6.12 7.45 5.12
C LEU A 197 -4.60 7.48 5.26
N PHE A 198 -3.85 7.90 4.23
CA PHE A 198 -2.40 8.10 4.32
C PHE A 198 -2.02 9.10 5.41
N LEU A 199 -2.73 10.24 5.48
CA LEU A 199 -2.52 11.23 6.56
C LEU A 199 -2.81 10.61 7.93
N GLY A 200 -3.89 9.82 8.03
CA GLY A 200 -4.20 9.05 9.23
C GLY A 200 -3.09 8.08 9.62
N GLN A 201 -2.46 7.40 8.64
CA GLN A 201 -1.37 6.47 8.88
C GLN A 201 -0.12 7.11 9.47
N VAL A 202 0.15 8.39 9.18
CA VAL A 202 1.25 9.12 9.82
C VAL A 202 1.02 9.18 11.34
N ILE A 203 -0.20 9.54 11.76
CA ILE A 203 -0.57 9.65 13.18
C ILE A 203 -0.61 8.27 13.83
N THR A 204 -1.34 7.32 13.25
CA THR A 204 -1.52 6.00 13.84
C THR A 204 -0.25 5.16 13.81
N GLY A 205 0.60 5.34 12.79
CA GLY A 205 1.89 4.65 12.67
C GLY A 205 2.89 5.14 13.70
N SER A 206 3.00 6.46 13.90
CA SER A 206 3.84 7.02 14.97
C SER A 206 3.37 6.58 16.36
N ARG A 207 2.05 6.56 16.60
CA ARG A 207 1.47 6.04 17.85
C ARG A 207 1.83 4.58 18.05
N ASP A 208 1.60 3.72 17.05
CA ASP A 208 1.83 2.29 17.20
C ASP A 208 3.32 1.97 17.38
N LEU A 209 4.21 2.70 16.71
CA LEU A 209 5.65 2.58 16.92
C LEU A 209 6.06 2.98 18.34
N PHE A 210 5.50 4.07 18.87
CA PHE A 210 5.71 4.50 20.26
C PHE A 210 5.22 3.45 21.26
N GLU A 211 4.00 2.92 21.05
CA GLU A 211 3.42 1.88 21.92
C GLU A 211 4.24 0.59 21.89
N ILE A 212 4.68 0.14 20.71
CA ILE A 212 5.60 -1.00 20.59
C ILE A 212 6.90 -0.72 21.34
N GLY A 213 7.43 0.50 21.24
CA GLY A 213 8.64 0.95 21.95
C GLY A 213 8.51 0.86 23.47
N LEU A 214 7.36 1.20 24.05
CA LEU A 214 7.13 1.13 25.50
C LEU A 214 7.25 -0.30 26.06
N TRP A 215 6.88 -1.30 25.26
CA TRP A 215 6.91 -2.71 25.66
C TRP A 215 8.16 -3.46 25.15
N THR A 216 9.05 -2.75 24.45
CA THR A 216 10.31 -3.31 23.97
C THR A 216 11.40 -2.89 24.95
N PRO A 217 12.22 -3.82 25.49
CA PRO A 217 13.33 -3.47 26.37
C PRO A 217 14.22 -2.41 25.70
N PRO A 218 14.73 -1.41 26.43
CA PRO A 218 15.61 -0.42 25.84
C PRO A 218 16.78 -1.13 25.16
N PRO A 219 17.25 -0.66 23.99
CA PRO A 219 18.44 -1.23 23.37
C PRO A 219 19.53 -1.21 24.42
N ALA A 220 20.12 -2.36 24.72
CA ALA A 220 21.23 -2.45 25.66
C ALA A 220 22.25 -1.36 25.29
N THR A 221 22.43 -0.39 26.18
CA THR A 221 23.48 0.60 26.04
C THR A 221 24.77 -0.19 26.07
N ILE A 222 25.44 -0.27 24.92
CA ILE A 222 26.84 -0.67 24.89
C ILE A 222 27.58 0.52 25.53
N LEU A 223 27.71 0.45 26.86
CA LEU A 223 28.68 1.21 27.64
C LEU A 223 29.73 0.22 28.11
#